data_AF-A0A673GNK0-F1
#
_entry.id   AF-A0A673GNK0-F1
#
_cell.length_a   1.000
_cell.length_b   1.000
_cell.length_c   1.000
_cell.angle_alpha   90.00
_cell.angle_beta   90.00
_cell.angle_gamma   90.00
#
_symmetry.space_group_name_H-M   'P 1'
#
loop_
_entity.id
_entity.type
_entity.pdbx_description
1 polymer ?
#
loop_
_entity_poly.entity_id
_entity_poly.type
_entity_poly.pdbx_seq_one_letter_code
_entity_poly.pdbx_strand_id
1 'polypeptide(L)'
;MVIKWFRSYLEGRGYYASIGEHKSKWTSMTCGVPQGSILAPLLFSLYMLPLSQIMRKNQIAYHSYADDTQIYLALSPNDYSPIDSLCQCIDEINSWMCENFLQLNKEKTEVIAFGNKDEVLKVNAYLDSRGLTTKNKVRNLGVILETDLSFSSHVKAVTKSAYYHLKNIARIRCFVSSQDLEKLVHAFITSRVDYCNGLLTGLPKKTIRQLQLIQNAAARILTRTRKSEHITPVLRSLHWLPVIFRIDFKVLLLVYKSLNGLGPKYIADMFTEYKPNRPLRSLGSNWVGLSGMVLKWFRSYLEGRGYYVSIGEHKSKWTSMTCGVPQGSVLAPLLFSLYMLPTKSNNEKEPNCLSQLCR
;
A
#
# COMPACT_ATOMS: atom_id res chain seq x y z
N MET A 1 28.29 -12.53 22.68
CA MET A 1 27.16 -13.47 22.85
C MET A 1 26.36 -13.65 21.56
N VAL A 2 25.90 -12.57 20.92
CA VAL A 2 25.09 -12.60 19.68
C VAL A 2 25.76 -13.31 18.49
N ILE A 3 27.05 -13.08 18.23
CA ILE A 3 27.77 -13.74 17.12
C ILE A 3 27.81 -15.27 17.29
N LYS A 4 27.99 -15.77 18.53
CA LYS A 4 27.99 -17.21 18.80
C LYS A 4 26.62 -17.83 18.51
N TRP A 5 25.55 -17.10 18.79
CA TRP A 5 24.20 -17.53 18.48
C TRP A 5 23.92 -17.56 16.97
N PHE A 6 24.32 -16.53 16.22
CA PHE A 6 24.23 -16.56 14.76
C PHE A 6 25.08 -17.68 14.15
N ARG A 7 26.27 -17.91 14.68
CA ARG A 7 27.13 -19.03 14.28
C ARG A 7 26.42 -20.36 14.47
N SER A 8 25.89 -20.62 15.68
CA SER A 8 25.09 -21.82 15.96
C SER A 8 23.83 -21.92 15.09
N TYR A 9 23.25 -20.78 14.69
CA TYR A 9 22.06 -20.75 13.84
C TYR A 9 22.37 -21.12 12.39
N LEU A 10 23.56 -20.81 11.88
CA LEU A 10 23.95 -21.02 10.48
C LEU A 10 24.75 -22.31 10.28
N GLU A 11 25.59 -22.71 11.24
CA GLU A 11 26.45 -23.88 11.14
C GLU A 11 25.69 -25.20 11.39
N GLY A 12 26.23 -26.30 10.85
CA GLY A 12 25.70 -27.65 11.08
C GLY A 12 24.32 -27.90 10.48
N ARG A 13 23.86 -27.03 9.57
CA ARG A 13 22.57 -27.18 8.90
C ARG A 13 22.65 -28.18 7.76
N GLY A 14 21.54 -28.86 7.53
CA GLY A 14 21.33 -29.70 6.36
C GLY A 14 19.85 -29.81 6.04
N TYR A 15 19.55 -30.40 4.90
CA TYR A 15 18.19 -30.58 4.41
C TYR A 15 18.03 -31.95 3.75
N TYR A 16 16.78 -32.38 3.64
CA TYR A 16 16.36 -33.51 2.84
C TYR A 16 14.96 -33.22 2.30
N ALA A 17 14.60 -33.81 1.17
CA ALA A 17 13.24 -33.76 0.62
C ALA A 17 12.43 -34.94 1.19
N SER A 18 11.16 -34.71 1.54
CA SER A 18 10.23 -35.75 2.00
C SER A 18 8.97 -35.71 1.15
N ILE A 19 8.59 -36.85 0.57
CA ILE A 19 7.34 -37.00 -0.19
C ILE A 19 6.63 -38.26 0.34
N GLY A 20 5.54 -38.06 1.08
CA GLY A 20 4.90 -39.14 1.83
C GLY A 20 5.88 -39.76 2.83
N GLU A 21 6.08 -41.08 2.74
CA GLU A 21 7.01 -41.83 3.60
C GLU A 21 8.45 -41.86 3.07
N HIS A 22 8.70 -41.40 1.85
CA HIS A 22 10.03 -41.41 1.25
C HIS A 22 10.80 -40.14 1.61
N LYS A 23 12.05 -40.33 2.05
CA LYS A 23 13.00 -39.26 2.39
C LYS A 23 14.25 -39.37 1.53
N SER A 24 14.74 -38.23 1.03
CA SER A 24 16.05 -38.18 0.38
C SER A 24 17.18 -38.32 1.41
N LYS A 25 18.41 -38.50 0.91
CA LYS A 25 19.61 -38.40 1.74
C LYS A 25 19.71 -37.01 2.37
N TRP A 26 20.23 -36.97 3.60
CA TRP A 26 20.61 -35.74 4.28
C TRP A 26 21.79 -35.08 3.59
N THR A 27 21.66 -33.80 3.24
CA THR A 27 22.68 -33.00 2.58
C THR A 27 23.00 -31.77 3.41
N SER A 28 24.29 -31.53 3.69
CA SER A 28 24.74 -30.35 4.42
C SER A 28 24.52 -29.07 3.61
N MET A 29 24.09 -28.00 4.28
CA MET A 29 23.89 -26.68 3.69
C MET A 29 25.08 -25.78 4.07
N THR A 30 25.89 -25.40 3.08
CA THR A 30 27.10 -24.58 3.30
C THR A 30 26.84 -23.09 3.15
N CYS A 31 25.75 -22.71 2.47
CA CYS A 31 25.35 -21.32 2.25
C CYS A 31 23.83 -21.15 2.32
N GLY A 32 23.41 -19.92 2.59
CA GLY A 32 22.00 -19.56 2.67
C GLY A 32 21.38 -19.68 4.06
N VAL A 33 20.16 -19.16 4.17
CA VAL A 33 19.34 -19.19 5.39
C VAL A 33 18.10 -20.05 5.15
N PRO A 34 17.61 -20.79 6.16
CA PRO A 34 16.42 -21.62 5.98
C PRO A 34 15.20 -20.79 5.59
N GLN A 35 14.57 -21.12 4.46
CA GLN A 35 13.34 -20.47 4.03
C GLN A 35 12.21 -20.77 5.03
N GLY A 36 11.43 -19.75 5.38
CA GLY A 36 10.39 -19.85 6.41
C GLY A 36 10.88 -19.62 7.84
N SER A 37 12.18 -19.41 8.03
CA SER A 37 12.70 -18.98 9.34
C SER A 37 12.44 -17.49 9.62
N ILE A 38 12.22 -17.17 10.89
CA ILE A 38 11.95 -15.80 11.36
C ILE A 38 13.16 -14.87 11.12
N LEU A 39 14.38 -15.41 11.18
CA LEU A 39 15.61 -14.64 11.06
C LEU A 39 16.11 -14.50 9.62
N ALA A 40 15.68 -15.36 8.70
CA ALA A 40 16.13 -15.31 7.31
C ALA A 40 15.95 -13.92 6.67
N PRO A 41 14.80 -13.24 6.81
CA PRO A 41 14.63 -11.90 6.24
C PRO A 41 15.62 -10.88 6.78
N LEU A 42 15.84 -10.85 8.10
CA LEU A 42 16.78 -9.94 8.73
C LEU A 42 18.22 -10.19 8.27
N LEU A 43 18.64 -11.47 8.28
CA LEU A 43 19.98 -11.87 7.85
C LEU A 43 20.21 -11.55 6.38
N PHE A 44 19.21 -11.76 5.53
CA PHE A 44 19.26 -11.38 4.13
C PHE A 44 19.40 -9.86 3.95
N SER A 45 18.60 -9.06 4.68
CA SER A 45 18.74 -7.59 4.64
C SER A 45 20.12 -7.13 5.08
N LEU A 46 20.71 -7.73 6.13
CA LEU A 46 22.07 -7.43 6.57
C LEU A 46 23.12 -7.82 5.51
N TYR A 47 22.93 -8.98 4.88
CA TYR A 47 23.81 -9.46 3.83
C TYR A 47 23.85 -8.53 2.60
N MET A 48 22.70 -7.95 2.25
CA MET A 48 22.56 -7.03 1.12
C MET A 48 23.00 -5.59 1.44
N LEU A 49 23.39 -5.26 2.67
CA LEU A 49 23.81 -3.89 3.05
C LEU A 49 24.97 -3.33 2.21
N PRO A 50 26.01 -4.09 1.83
CA PRO A 50 27.10 -3.54 1.01
C PRO A 50 26.65 -3.09 -0.37
N LEU A 51 25.64 -3.74 -0.96
CA LEU A 51 25.04 -3.32 -2.24
C LEU A 51 24.56 -1.86 -2.17
N SER A 52 23.95 -1.51 -1.04
CA SER A 52 23.47 -0.18 -0.71
C SER A 52 24.58 0.88 -0.67
N GLN A 53 25.82 0.48 -0.32
CA GLN A 53 27.00 1.34 -0.29
C GLN A 53 27.54 1.61 -1.69
N ILE A 54 27.56 0.60 -2.55
CA ILE A 54 27.96 0.71 -3.97
C ILE A 54 27.06 1.72 -4.68
N MET A 55 25.74 1.62 -4.49
CA MET A 55 24.78 2.55 -5.12
C MET A 55 24.97 3.99 -4.61
N ARG A 56 25.16 4.19 -3.29
CA ARG A 56 25.43 5.52 -2.72
C ARG A 56 26.75 6.12 -3.23
N LYS A 57 27.81 5.32 -3.36
CA LYS A 57 29.10 5.74 -3.90
C LYS A 57 28.95 6.30 -5.32
N ASN A 58 28.13 5.65 -6.15
CA ASN A 58 27.84 6.08 -7.51
C ASN A 58 26.74 7.17 -7.60
N GLN A 59 26.29 7.72 -6.47
CA GLN A 59 25.22 8.73 -6.36
C GLN A 59 23.89 8.30 -6.98
N ILE A 60 23.60 6.99 -6.92
CA ILE A 60 22.39 6.40 -7.47
C ILE A 60 21.32 6.28 -6.39
N ALA A 61 20.12 6.76 -6.69
CA ALA A 61 18.96 6.56 -5.84
C ALA A 61 18.42 5.13 -6.02
N TYR A 62 18.00 4.49 -4.94
CA TYR A 62 17.48 3.13 -4.99
C TYR A 62 16.48 2.85 -3.88
N HIS A 63 15.69 1.81 -4.08
CA HIS A 63 14.91 1.13 -3.06
C HIS A 63 15.18 -0.37 -3.15
N SER A 64 15.15 -1.06 -2.02
CA SER A 64 15.30 -2.52 -1.99
C SER A 64 14.18 -3.13 -1.16
N TYR A 65 13.59 -4.20 -1.67
CA TYR A 65 12.58 -5.00 -1.01
C TYR A 65 12.92 -6.47 -1.21
N ALA A 66 13.43 -7.12 -0.15
CA ALA A 66 14.04 -8.45 -0.29
C ALA A 66 15.06 -8.46 -1.45
N ASP A 67 14.96 -9.42 -2.37
CA ASP A 67 15.82 -9.54 -3.54
C ASP A 67 15.51 -8.53 -4.66
N ASP A 68 14.31 -7.93 -4.67
CA ASP A 68 13.95 -6.91 -5.64
C ASP A 68 14.63 -5.57 -5.29
N THR A 69 15.50 -5.09 -6.18
CA THR A 69 16.12 -3.75 -6.05
C THR A 69 15.71 -2.86 -7.22
N GLN A 70 15.17 -1.69 -6.90
CA GLN A 70 14.82 -0.66 -7.86
C GLN A 70 15.88 0.44 -7.85
N ILE A 71 16.33 0.83 -9.03
CA ILE A 71 17.29 1.92 -9.22
C ILE A 71 16.57 3.07 -9.93
N TYR A 72 16.80 4.30 -9.47
CA TYR A 72 16.18 5.51 -10.00
C TYR A 72 17.25 6.49 -10.46
N LEU A 73 17.04 7.07 -11.64
CA LEU A 73 17.89 8.08 -12.22
C LEU A 73 17.01 9.21 -12.76
N ALA A 74 17.39 10.44 -12.42
CA ALA A 74 16.87 11.61 -13.08
C ALA A 74 17.84 11.99 -14.21
N LEU A 75 17.30 12.24 -15.39
CA LEU A 75 18.08 12.67 -16.55
C LEU A 75 17.69 14.10 -16.91
N SER A 76 18.70 14.91 -17.19
CA SER A 76 18.51 16.21 -17.82
C SER A 76 18.54 16.04 -19.35
N PRO A 77 17.81 16.86 -20.12
CA PRO A 77 17.85 16.77 -21.58
C PRO A 77 19.29 16.83 -22.10
N ASN A 78 19.66 15.89 -22.96
CA ASN A 78 20.99 15.73 -23.56
C ASN A 78 22.15 15.42 -22.59
N ASP A 79 21.90 15.16 -21.31
CA ASP A 79 22.91 14.69 -20.36
C ASP A 79 22.70 13.21 -20.06
N TYR A 80 23.58 12.37 -20.63
CA TYR A 80 23.56 10.92 -20.45
C TYR A 80 24.62 10.42 -19.44
N SER A 81 25.39 11.33 -18.82
CA SER A 81 26.38 10.96 -17.81
C SER A 81 25.81 10.15 -16.62
N PRO A 82 24.54 10.33 -16.18
CA PRO A 82 23.98 9.48 -15.14
C PRO A 82 23.74 8.03 -15.61
N ILE A 83 23.53 7.81 -16.91
CA ILE A 83 23.42 6.45 -17.48
C ILE A 83 24.79 5.77 -17.48
N ASP A 84 25.87 6.52 -17.75
CA ASP A 84 27.22 5.97 -17.67
C ASP A 84 27.60 5.59 -16.24
N SER A 85 27.23 6.44 -15.28
CA SER A 85 27.37 6.16 -13.85
C SER A 85 26.55 4.92 -13.43
N LEU A 86 25.36 4.73 -14.02
CA LEU A 86 24.56 3.52 -13.83
C LEU A 86 25.28 2.27 -14.34
N CYS A 87 25.81 2.31 -15.56
CA CYS A 87 26.52 1.16 -16.13
C CYS A 87 27.70 0.76 -15.23
N GLN A 88 28.51 1.73 -14.80
CA GLN A 88 29.60 1.48 -13.86
C GLN A 88 29.10 0.89 -12.53
N CYS A 89 28.01 1.42 -11.98
CA CYS A 89 27.41 0.88 -10.76
C CYS A 89 26.94 -0.56 -10.95
N ILE A 90 26.29 -0.89 -12.09
CA ILE A 90 25.84 -2.25 -12.40
C ILE A 90 27.04 -3.21 -12.46
N ASP A 91 28.17 -2.80 -13.04
CA ASP A 91 29.39 -3.61 -13.09
C ASP A 91 29.99 -3.85 -11.70
N GLU A 92 30.03 -2.82 -10.85
CA GLU A 92 30.46 -2.94 -9.44
C GLU A 92 29.51 -3.86 -8.65
N ILE A 93 28.19 -3.72 -8.84
CA ILE A 93 27.17 -4.58 -8.24
C ILE A 93 27.38 -6.04 -8.67
N ASN A 94 27.55 -6.28 -9.97
CA ASN A 94 27.72 -7.62 -10.51
C ASN A 94 28.99 -8.28 -9.98
N SER A 95 30.10 -7.53 -9.91
CA SER A 95 31.36 -8.01 -9.33
C SER A 95 31.19 -8.39 -7.86
N TRP A 96 30.57 -7.50 -7.06
CA TRP A 96 30.29 -7.77 -5.66
C TRP A 96 29.36 -8.98 -5.46
N MET A 97 28.30 -9.10 -6.28
CA MET A 97 27.39 -10.25 -6.20
C MET A 97 28.14 -11.56 -6.46
N CYS A 98 28.98 -11.62 -7.50
CA CYS A 98 29.78 -12.80 -7.83
C CYS A 98 30.74 -13.19 -6.68
N GLU A 99 31.43 -12.21 -6.08
CA GLU A 99 32.32 -12.43 -4.92
C GLU A 99 31.55 -12.94 -3.69
N ASN A 100 30.27 -12.60 -3.59
CA ASN A 100 29.39 -12.95 -2.47
C ASN A 100 28.40 -14.07 -2.85
N PHE A 101 28.76 -14.95 -3.79
CA PHE A 101 27.96 -16.13 -4.17
C PHE A 101 26.50 -15.82 -4.54
N LEU A 102 26.25 -14.62 -5.06
CA LEU A 102 24.99 -14.17 -5.61
C LEU A 102 25.11 -14.05 -7.13
N GLN A 103 23.97 -14.12 -7.81
CA GLN A 103 23.90 -13.95 -9.25
C GLN A 103 22.84 -12.91 -9.61
N LEU A 104 23.26 -11.89 -10.35
CA LEU A 104 22.32 -10.93 -10.93
C LEU A 104 21.48 -11.62 -12.01
N ASN A 105 20.16 -11.60 -11.85
CA ASN A 105 19.26 -12.20 -12.82
C ASN A 105 19.00 -11.23 -13.98
N LYS A 106 19.89 -11.25 -14.99
CA LYS A 106 19.81 -10.38 -16.16
C LYS A 106 18.48 -10.47 -16.92
N GLU A 107 17.86 -11.65 -16.95
CA GLU A 107 16.57 -11.85 -17.64
C GLU A 107 15.40 -11.18 -16.90
N LYS A 108 15.49 -11.09 -15.56
CA LYS A 108 14.49 -10.41 -14.73
C LYS A 108 14.75 -8.92 -14.57
N THR A 109 15.96 -8.43 -14.83
CA THR A 109 16.26 -6.99 -14.77
C THR A 109 15.52 -6.27 -15.90
N GLU A 110 14.59 -5.38 -15.56
CA GLU A 110 13.82 -4.60 -16.52
C GLU A 110 14.14 -3.11 -16.38
N VAL A 111 14.29 -2.41 -17.51
CA VAL A 111 14.49 -0.96 -17.56
C VAL A 111 13.28 -0.29 -18.18
N ILE A 112 12.83 0.80 -17.58
CA ILE A 112 11.76 1.65 -18.10
C ILE A 112 12.15 3.12 -17.95
N ALA A 113 11.93 3.91 -19.00
CA ALA A 113 12.12 5.35 -18.99
C ALA A 113 10.77 6.06 -18.98
N PHE A 114 10.66 7.13 -18.19
CA PHE A 114 9.46 7.97 -18.08
C PHE A 114 9.79 9.40 -18.51
N GLY A 115 8.89 10.04 -19.24
CA GLY A 115 9.08 11.43 -19.69
C GLY A 115 8.32 11.76 -20.97
N ASN A 116 8.74 12.85 -21.63
CA ASN A 116 8.22 13.20 -22.94
C ASN A 116 8.62 12.12 -23.97
N LYS A 117 7.72 11.79 -24.90
CA LYS A 117 7.90 10.70 -25.87
C LYS A 117 9.21 10.84 -26.67
N ASP A 118 9.50 12.02 -27.17
CA ASP A 118 10.69 12.24 -28.01
C ASP A 118 11.99 12.08 -27.21
N GLU A 119 12.01 12.56 -25.96
CA GLU A 119 13.17 12.40 -25.07
C GLU A 119 13.33 10.94 -24.62
N VAL A 120 12.24 10.26 -24.32
CA VAL A 120 12.25 8.82 -23.97
C VAL A 120 12.82 7.99 -25.13
N LEU A 121 12.50 8.31 -26.39
CA LEU A 121 13.07 7.60 -27.53
C LEU A 121 14.59 7.77 -27.62
N LYS A 122 15.11 8.97 -27.39
CA LYS A 122 16.56 9.22 -27.38
C LYS A 122 17.24 8.48 -26.23
N VAL A 123 16.66 8.55 -25.03
CA VAL A 123 17.15 7.84 -23.84
C VAL A 123 17.14 6.33 -24.06
N ASN A 124 16.08 5.77 -24.64
CA ASN A 124 15.99 4.35 -24.95
C ASN A 124 17.08 3.92 -25.94
N ALA A 125 17.31 4.69 -27.00
CA ALA A 125 18.37 4.42 -27.96
C ALA A 125 19.76 4.43 -27.28
N TYR A 126 19.99 5.36 -26.35
CA TYR A 126 21.24 5.41 -25.59
C TYR A 126 21.39 4.22 -24.64
N LEU A 127 20.34 3.85 -23.91
CA LEU A 127 20.32 2.68 -23.03
C LEU A 127 20.57 1.38 -23.79
N ASP A 128 19.92 1.22 -24.95
CA ASP A 128 20.13 0.07 -25.83
C ASP A 128 21.58 -0.01 -26.33
N SER A 129 22.21 1.14 -26.64
CA SER A 129 23.64 1.19 -27.01
C SER A 129 24.59 0.73 -25.89
N ARG A 130 24.14 0.82 -24.63
CA ARG A 130 24.83 0.32 -23.42
C ARG A 130 24.43 -1.11 -23.04
N GLY A 131 23.62 -1.80 -23.84
CA GLY A 131 23.15 -3.16 -23.56
C GLY A 131 22.02 -3.24 -22.54
N LEU A 132 21.36 -2.12 -22.21
CA LEU A 132 20.25 -2.05 -21.27
C LEU A 132 18.92 -1.97 -22.04
N THR A 133 18.35 -3.13 -22.37
CA THR A 133 17.10 -3.20 -23.13
C THR A 133 15.93 -2.58 -22.36
N THR A 134 15.30 -1.58 -22.97
CA THR A 134 14.13 -0.91 -22.39
C THR A 134 12.81 -1.62 -22.70
N LYS A 135 11.85 -1.55 -21.76
CA LYS A 135 10.50 -2.08 -21.92
C LYS A 135 9.46 -0.97 -21.74
N ASN A 136 8.40 -1.03 -22.53
CA ASN A 136 7.26 -0.12 -22.40
C ASN A 136 6.37 -0.41 -21.18
N LYS A 137 6.53 -1.59 -20.59
CA LYS A 137 5.83 -2.01 -19.37
C LYS A 137 6.76 -2.86 -18.51
N VAL A 138 6.74 -2.62 -17.20
CA VAL A 138 7.53 -3.37 -16.22
C VAL A 138 6.69 -3.72 -15.00
N ARG A 139 7.05 -4.81 -14.32
CA ARG A 139 6.35 -5.20 -13.08
C ARG A 139 7.21 -4.83 -11.88
N ASN A 140 6.65 -4.02 -10.99
CA ASN A 140 7.28 -3.65 -9.72
C ASN A 140 6.36 -4.01 -8.56
N LEU A 141 6.78 -4.93 -7.68
CA LEU A 141 6.03 -5.41 -6.50
C LEU A 141 4.55 -5.71 -6.80
N GLY A 142 4.30 -6.38 -7.93
CA GLY A 142 2.95 -6.77 -8.37
C GLY A 142 2.15 -5.68 -9.11
N VAL A 143 2.67 -4.46 -9.22
CA VAL A 143 2.09 -3.37 -10.02
C VAL A 143 2.71 -3.37 -11.42
N ILE A 144 1.90 -3.14 -12.46
CA ILE A 144 2.41 -3.00 -13.83
C ILE A 144 2.51 -1.50 -14.12
N LEU A 145 3.72 -1.02 -14.34
CA LEU A 145 4.01 0.36 -14.74
C LEU A 145 4.13 0.41 -16.26
N GLU A 146 3.56 1.44 -16.88
CA GLU A 146 3.62 1.72 -18.31
C GLU A 146 4.32 3.08 -18.50
N THR A 147 5.01 3.29 -19.63
CA THR A 147 5.79 4.51 -19.89
C THR A 147 4.95 5.80 -19.83
N ASP A 148 3.65 5.69 -20.09
CA ASP A 148 2.68 6.77 -20.01
C ASP A 148 2.01 6.92 -18.62
N LEU A 149 2.37 6.07 -17.66
CA LEU A 149 1.76 5.97 -16.33
C LEU A 149 0.22 5.89 -16.38
N SER A 150 -0.35 5.29 -17.44
CA SER A 150 -1.81 5.13 -17.56
C SER A 150 -2.38 4.02 -16.68
N PHE A 151 -1.54 3.07 -16.27
CA PHE A 151 -1.89 1.85 -15.52
C PHE A 151 -3.02 1.02 -16.17
N SER A 152 -3.24 1.20 -17.46
CA SER A 152 -4.32 0.54 -18.20
C SER A 152 -4.14 -0.97 -18.20
N SER A 153 -2.92 -1.44 -18.42
CA SER A 153 -2.58 -2.87 -18.37
C SER A 153 -2.70 -3.44 -16.96
N HIS A 154 -2.30 -2.67 -15.94
CA HIS A 154 -2.46 -3.06 -14.54
C HIS A 154 -3.93 -3.26 -14.17
N VAL A 155 -4.78 -2.27 -14.44
CA VAL A 155 -6.21 -2.32 -14.13
C VAL A 155 -6.90 -3.46 -14.89
N LYS A 156 -6.54 -3.70 -16.16
CA LYS A 156 -7.05 -4.85 -16.92
C LYS A 156 -6.65 -6.19 -16.28
N ALA A 157 -5.40 -6.33 -15.83
CA ALA A 157 -4.93 -7.54 -15.17
C ALA A 157 -5.66 -7.80 -13.84
N VAL A 158 -5.82 -6.77 -13.01
CA VAL A 158 -6.60 -6.82 -11.76
C VAL A 158 -8.05 -7.18 -12.07
N THR A 159 -8.65 -6.55 -13.08
CA THR A 159 -10.03 -6.80 -13.50
C THR A 159 -10.24 -8.24 -13.94
N LYS A 160 -9.36 -8.77 -14.80
CA LYS A 160 -9.40 -10.17 -15.25
C LYS A 160 -9.31 -11.14 -14.08
N SER A 161 -8.35 -10.94 -13.18
CA SER A 161 -8.17 -11.79 -11.99
C SER A 161 -9.38 -11.71 -11.05
N ALA A 162 -9.89 -10.52 -10.79
CA ALA A 162 -11.03 -10.33 -9.89
C ALA A 162 -12.30 -10.99 -10.43
N TYR A 163 -12.62 -10.84 -11.74
CA TYR A 163 -13.77 -11.50 -12.32
C TYR A 163 -13.64 -13.04 -12.36
N TYR A 164 -12.42 -13.56 -12.52
CA TYR A 164 -12.17 -14.99 -12.37
C TYR A 164 -12.56 -15.49 -10.97
N HIS A 165 -12.11 -14.78 -9.91
CA HIS A 165 -12.46 -15.14 -8.54
C HIS A 165 -13.96 -14.92 -8.24
N LEU A 166 -14.56 -13.83 -8.72
CA LEU A 166 -16.00 -13.58 -8.57
C LEU A 166 -16.84 -14.70 -9.19
N LYS A 167 -16.44 -15.23 -10.35
CA LYS A 167 -17.12 -16.36 -10.98
C LYS A 167 -17.07 -17.61 -10.10
N ASN A 168 -15.93 -17.90 -9.49
CA ASN A 168 -15.77 -19.04 -8.59
C ASN A 168 -16.57 -18.86 -7.29
N ILE A 169 -16.52 -17.67 -6.69
CA ILE A 169 -17.32 -17.31 -5.51
C ILE A 169 -18.81 -17.45 -5.82
N ALA A 170 -19.26 -16.96 -6.98
CA ALA A 170 -20.66 -17.04 -7.39
C ALA A 170 -21.16 -18.48 -7.56
N ARG A 171 -20.29 -19.43 -7.91
CA ARG A 171 -20.62 -20.86 -8.01
C ARG A 171 -20.83 -21.51 -6.65
N ILE A 172 -19.97 -21.18 -5.68
CA ILE A 172 -20.02 -21.78 -4.35
C ILE A 172 -20.96 -21.05 -3.38
N ARG A 173 -21.46 -19.86 -3.75
CA ARG A 173 -22.27 -19.00 -2.87
C ARG A 173 -23.50 -19.66 -2.25
N CYS A 174 -24.03 -20.72 -2.87
CA CYS A 174 -25.20 -21.44 -2.36
C CYS A 174 -24.84 -22.43 -1.24
N PHE A 175 -23.56 -22.78 -1.10
CA PHE A 175 -23.03 -23.76 -0.14
C PHE A 175 -22.29 -23.10 1.04
N VAL A 176 -22.18 -21.77 1.04
CA VAL A 176 -21.37 -21.01 2.00
C VAL A 176 -22.28 -20.03 2.75
N SER A 177 -22.02 -19.85 4.04
CA SER A 177 -22.75 -18.87 4.87
C SER A 177 -22.54 -17.43 4.34
N SER A 178 -23.47 -16.52 4.62
CA SER A 178 -23.31 -15.11 4.20
C SER A 178 -22.05 -14.47 4.77
N GLN A 179 -21.69 -14.82 6.01
CA GLN A 179 -20.50 -14.29 6.69
C GLN A 179 -19.20 -14.79 6.05
N ASP A 180 -19.13 -16.08 5.72
CA ASP A 180 -17.94 -16.64 5.07
C ASP A 180 -17.85 -16.20 3.60
N LEU A 181 -18.98 -16.00 2.94
CA LEU A 181 -19.03 -15.41 1.60
C LEU A 181 -18.47 -13.99 1.60
N GLU A 182 -18.81 -13.18 2.60
CA GLU A 182 -18.25 -11.84 2.79
C GLU A 182 -16.73 -11.89 3.01
N LYS A 183 -16.23 -12.80 3.87
CA LYS A 183 -14.79 -13.02 4.05
C LYS A 183 -14.10 -13.39 2.74
N LEU A 184 -14.69 -14.27 1.93
CA LEU A 184 -14.14 -14.64 0.61
C LEU A 184 -14.11 -13.43 -0.34
N VAL A 185 -15.17 -12.62 -0.36
CA VAL A 185 -15.19 -11.40 -1.17
C VAL A 185 -14.11 -10.42 -0.70
N HIS A 186 -13.92 -10.24 0.59
CA HIS A 186 -12.86 -9.36 1.09
C HIS A 186 -11.46 -9.91 0.77
N ALA A 187 -11.22 -11.19 1.05
CA ALA A 187 -9.94 -11.86 0.83
C ALA A 187 -9.54 -11.93 -0.63
N PHE A 188 -10.49 -12.17 -1.55
CA PHE A 188 -10.18 -12.35 -2.97
C PHE A 188 -10.39 -11.11 -3.82
N ILE A 189 -11.36 -10.25 -3.49
CA ILE A 189 -11.74 -9.12 -4.35
C ILE A 189 -11.27 -7.81 -3.75
N THR A 190 -11.65 -7.55 -2.50
CA THR A 190 -11.33 -6.27 -1.85
C THR A 190 -9.83 -6.07 -1.72
N SER A 191 -9.11 -7.09 -1.25
CA SER A 191 -7.64 -7.07 -1.14
C SER A 191 -6.96 -6.73 -2.47
N ARG A 192 -7.44 -7.28 -3.59
CA ARG A 192 -6.91 -7.04 -4.94
C ARG A 192 -7.21 -5.64 -5.46
N VAL A 193 -8.44 -5.15 -5.24
CA VAL A 193 -8.83 -3.79 -5.64
C VAL A 193 -8.09 -2.74 -4.82
N ASP A 194 -7.78 -3.04 -3.56
CA ASP A 194 -7.08 -2.11 -2.68
C ASP A 194 -5.56 -2.16 -2.81
N TYR A 195 -4.97 -3.28 -3.25
CA TYR A 195 -3.53 -3.41 -3.37
C TYR A 195 -2.94 -2.29 -4.25
N CYS A 196 -2.05 -1.48 -3.67
CA CYS A 196 -1.43 -0.32 -4.31
C CYS A 196 -2.38 0.68 -5.01
N ASN A 197 -3.65 0.71 -4.63
CA ASN A 197 -4.66 1.55 -5.31
C ASN A 197 -4.40 3.07 -5.18
N GLY A 198 -3.58 3.50 -4.22
CA GLY A 198 -3.14 4.91 -4.09
C GLY A 198 -2.40 5.42 -5.33
N LEU A 199 -1.74 4.54 -6.09
CA LEU A 199 -1.08 4.88 -7.35
C LEU A 199 -2.07 5.28 -8.45
N LEU A 200 -3.34 4.90 -8.30
CA LEU A 200 -4.38 5.18 -9.29
C LEU A 200 -5.03 6.55 -9.08
N THR A 201 -4.51 7.35 -8.15
CA THR A 201 -4.95 8.74 -7.94
C THR A 201 -4.69 9.57 -9.20
N GLY A 202 -5.61 10.50 -9.50
CA GLY A 202 -5.50 11.37 -10.69
C GLY A 202 -5.79 10.68 -12.04
N LEU A 203 -5.99 9.36 -12.08
CA LEU A 203 -6.32 8.67 -13.33
C LEU A 203 -7.73 8.98 -13.85
N PRO A 204 -7.98 8.84 -15.17
CA PRO A 204 -9.30 9.06 -15.74
C PRO A 204 -10.39 8.21 -15.08
N LYS A 205 -11.56 8.81 -14.85
CA LYS A 205 -12.74 8.13 -14.27
C LYS A 205 -13.10 6.84 -15.01
N LYS A 206 -12.87 6.77 -16.32
CA LYS A 206 -13.08 5.57 -17.15
C LYS A 206 -12.25 4.37 -16.67
N THR A 207 -11.00 4.60 -16.27
CA THR A 207 -10.10 3.56 -15.76
C THR A 207 -10.56 3.09 -14.39
N ILE A 208 -10.82 4.03 -13.47
CA ILE A 208 -11.30 3.71 -12.11
C ILE A 208 -12.68 3.02 -12.13
N ARG A 209 -13.54 3.37 -13.09
CA ARG A 209 -14.85 2.74 -13.25
C ARG A 209 -14.75 1.21 -13.42
N GLN A 210 -13.70 0.69 -14.04
CA GLN A 210 -13.53 -0.76 -14.17
C GLN A 210 -13.43 -1.44 -12.81
N LEU A 211 -12.65 -0.85 -11.89
CA LEU A 211 -12.53 -1.33 -10.52
C LEU A 211 -13.83 -1.14 -9.73
N GLN A 212 -14.55 -0.04 -9.95
CA GLN A 212 -15.88 0.15 -9.35
C GLN A 212 -16.86 -0.93 -9.79
N LEU A 213 -16.83 -1.35 -11.05
CA LEU A 213 -17.70 -2.42 -11.55
C LEU A 213 -17.40 -3.77 -10.88
N ILE A 214 -16.13 -4.05 -10.55
CA ILE A 214 -15.75 -5.24 -9.77
C ILE A 214 -16.38 -5.19 -8.38
N GLN A 215 -16.24 -4.06 -7.67
CA GLN A 215 -16.85 -3.88 -6.34
C GLN A 215 -18.37 -4.03 -6.40
N ASN A 216 -19.00 -3.44 -7.41
CA ASN A 216 -20.44 -3.54 -7.63
C ASN A 216 -20.87 -4.98 -7.87
N ALA A 217 -20.14 -5.74 -8.69
CA ALA A 217 -20.42 -7.15 -8.95
C ALA A 217 -20.27 -7.99 -7.67
N ALA A 218 -19.24 -7.72 -6.88
CA ALA A 218 -19.01 -8.37 -5.60
C ALA A 218 -20.17 -8.12 -4.61
N ALA A 219 -20.60 -6.86 -4.48
CA ALA A 219 -21.71 -6.47 -3.62
C ALA A 219 -23.02 -7.16 -4.03
N ARG A 220 -23.28 -7.25 -5.35
CA ARG A 220 -24.46 -7.97 -5.87
C ARG A 220 -24.41 -9.47 -5.62
N ILE A 221 -23.23 -10.10 -5.70
CA ILE A 221 -23.09 -11.53 -5.38
C ILE A 221 -23.40 -11.78 -3.91
N LEU A 222 -22.90 -10.93 -3.02
CA LEU A 222 -23.09 -11.04 -1.58
C LEU A 222 -24.56 -10.83 -1.17
N THR A 223 -25.20 -9.78 -1.70
CA THR A 223 -26.56 -9.38 -1.34
C THR A 223 -27.66 -10.03 -2.18
N ARG A 224 -27.28 -10.80 -3.21
CA ARG A 224 -28.20 -11.40 -4.20
C ARG A 224 -29.07 -10.37 -4.94
N THR A 225 -28.62 -9.13 -5.01
CA THR A 225 -29.31 -8.03 -5.68
C THR A 225 -29.31 -8.23 -7.21
N ARG A 226 -30.44 -7.95 -7.88
CA ARG A 226 -30.56 -8.07 -9.35
C ARG A 226 -29.67 -7.05 -10.06
N LYS A 227 -29.29 -7.32 -11.31
CA LYS A 227 -28.39 -6.42 -12.08
C LYS A 227 -28.99 -5.04 -12.36
N SER A 228 -30.31 -4.95 -12.52
CA SER A 228 -31.04 -3.71 -12.82
C SER A 228 -31.19 -2.77 -11.63
N GLU A 229 -31.10 -3.27 -10.41
CA GLU A 229 -31.29 -2.47 -9.21
C GLU A 229 -30.14 -1.50 -9.01
N HIS A 230 -30.44 -0.30 -8.52
CA HIS A 230 -29.43 0.73 -8.28
C HIS A 230 -28.41 0.26 -7.22
N ILE A 231 -27.12 0.44 -7.49
CA ILE A 231 -26.06 -0.14 -6.65
C ILE A 231 -25.78 0.66 -5.38
N THR A 232 -26.05 1.96 -5.38
CA THR A 232 -25.70 2.86 -4.26
C THR A 232 -26.36 2.46 -2.93
N PRO A 233 -27.66 2.08 -2.86
CA PRO A 233 -28.26 1.55 -1.63
C PRO A 233 -27.59 0.27 -1.12
N VAL A 234 -27.17 -0.62 -2.03
CA VAL A 234 -26.49 -1.88 -1.70
C VAL A 234 -25.11 -1.62 -1.08
N LEU A 235 -24.33 -0.72 -1.68
CA LEU A 235 -23.04 -0.34 -1.11
C LEU A 235 -23.22 0.32 0.25
N ARG A 236 -24.27 1.14 0.43
CA ARG A 236 -24.58 1.77 1.71
C ARG A 236 -24.96 0.75 2.79
N SER A 237 -25.80 -0.25 2.47
CA SER A 237 -26.20 -1.28 3.43
C SER A 237 -25.03 -2.20 3.83
N LEU A 238 -24.10 -2.45 2.90
CA LEU A 238 -22.86 -3.16 3.18
C LEU A 238 -21.79 -2.29 3.85
N HIS A 239 -22.04 -0.99 4.00
CA HIS A 239 -21.04 -0.04 4.48
C HIS A 239 -19.76 0.01 3.62
N TRP A 240 -19.87 -0.27 2.32
CA TRP A 240 -18.75 -0.30 1.40
C TRP A 240 -18.54 1.06 0.72
N LEU A 241 -17.36 1.62 0.95
CA LEU A 241 -16.95 2.87 0.33
C LEU A 241 -16.66 2.66 -1.17
N PRO A 242 -17.19 3.49 -2.09
CA PRO A 242 -16.84 3.44 -3.52
C PRO A 242 -15.33 3.53 -3.76
N VAL A 243 -14.84 2.86 -4.81
CA VAL A 243 -13.41 2.70 -5.10
C VAL A 243 -12.66 4.03 -5.16
N ILE A 244 -13.25 5.06 -5.76
CA ILE A 244 -12.61 6.38 -5.85
C ILE A 244 -12.26 6.94 -4.47
N PHE A 245 -13.18 6.87 -3.52
CA PHE A 245 -12.95 7.37 -2.17
C PHE A 245 -12.00 6.47 -1.38
N ARG A 246 -11.88 5.18 -1.74
CA ARG A 246 -10.87 4.29 -1.15
C ARG A 246 -9.46 4.68 -1.59
N ILE A 247 -9.31 5.10 -2.85
CA ILE A 247 -8.04 5.62 -3.39
C ILE A 247 -7.68 6.92 -2.65
N ASP A 248 -8.63 7.86 -2.58
CA ASP A 248 -8.44 9.13 -1.87
C ASP A 248 -8.06 8.88 -0.40
N PHE A 249 -8.77 7.97 0.27
CA PHE A 249 -8.48 7.60 1.65
C PHE A 249 -7.04 7.09 1.83
N LYS A 250 -6.53 6.26 0.92
CA LYS A 250 -5.14 5.77 1.01
C LYS A 250 -4.12 6.88 0.85
N VAL A 251 -4.35 7.79 -0.10
CA VAL A 251 -3.47 8.94 -0.33
C VAL A 251 -3.48 9.85 0.89
N LEU A 252 -4.66 10.21 1.39
CA LEU A 252 -4.80 11.05 2.59
C LEU A 252 -4.18 10.42 3.83
N LEU A 253 -4.35 9.10 4.02
CA LEU A 253 -3.72 8.39 5.13
C LEU A 253 -2.19 8.40 5.01
N LEU A 254 -1.64 8.27 3.79
CA LEU A 254 -0.20 8.37 3.56
C LEU A 254 0.32 9.78 3.90
N VAL A 255 -0.34 10.82 3.40
CA VAL A 255 0.00 12.23 3.70
C VAL A 255 -0.06 12.49 5.20
N TYR A 256 -1.15 12.09 5.86
CA TYR A 256 -1.31 12.24 7.31
C TYR A 256 -0.18 11.57 8.07
N LYS A 257 0.14 10.30 7.74
CA LYS A 257 1.23 9.58 8.40
C LYS A 257 2.56 10.30 8.23
N SER A 258 2.86 10.76 7.02
CA SER A 258 4.10 11.49 6.74
C SER A 258 4.21 12.79 7.52
N LEU A 259 3.15 13.61 7.58
CA LEU A 259 3.14 14.88 8.32
C LEU A 259 3.23 14.71 9.84
N ASN A 260 2.80 13.56 10.37
CA ASN A 260 2.81 13.27 11.81
C ASN A 260 3.99 12.37 12.24
N GLY A 261 4.99 12.17 11.38
CA GLY A 261 6.16 11.34 11.69
C GLY A 261 5.86 9.84 11.84
N LEU A 262 4.67 9.38 11.42
CA LEU A 262 4.27 7.96 11.37
C LEU A 262 4.55 7.32 10.00
N GLY A 263 4.96 8.13 9.01
CA GLY A 263 5.32 7.72 7.67
C GLY A 263 6.83 7.69 7.45
N PRO A 264 7.31 7.10 6.35
CA PRO A 264 8.72 7.14 6.00
C PRO A 264 9.23 8.58 5.83
N LYS A 265 10.39 8.87 6.40
CA LYS A 265 10.99 10.22 6.39
C LYS A 265 11.15 10.78 4.98
N TYR A 266 11.60 9.96 4.03
CA TYR A 266 11.76 10.39 2.64
C TYR A 266 10.45 10.85 1.96
N ILE A 267 9.29 10.37 2.41
CA ILE A 267 7.99 10.85 1.93
C ILE A 267 7.60 12.14 2.65
N ALA A 268 7.88 12.24 3.96
CA ALA A 268 7.67 13.48 4.71
C ALA A 268 8.46 14.65 4.11
N ASP A 269 9.72 14.39 3.72
CA ASP A 269 10.63 15.37 3.11
C ASP A 269 10.15 15.85 1.72
N MET A 270 9.23 15.12 1.06
CA MET A 270 8.62 15.56 -0.21
C MET A 270 7.51 16.62 -0.01
N PHE A 271 6.98 16.77 1.20
CA PHE A 271 5.92 17.74 1.47
C PHE A 271 6.48 19.08 1.88
N THR A 272 6.05 20.15 1.21
CA THR A 272 6.30 21.52 1.61
C THR A 272 5.09 22.07 2.37
N GLU A 273 5.33 22.72 3.51
CA GLU A 273 4.26 23.38 4.25
C GLU A 273 3.71 24.54 3.41
N TYR A 274 2.44 24.44 3.01
CA TYR A 274 1.78 25.51 2.29
C TYR A 274 1.54 26.70 3.22
N LYS A 275 2.32 27.77 3.04
CA LYS A 275 2.11 29.07 3.71
C LYS A 275 1.44 30.02 2.71
N PRO A 276 0.14 30.32 2.86
CA PRO A 276 -0.52 31.24 1.94
C PRO A 276 0.06 32.66 2.09
N ASN A 277 0.35 33.33 0.97
CA ASN A 277 0.86 34.71 0.95
C ASN A 277 -0.13 35.74 1.51
N ARG A 278 -1.38 35.36 1.72
CA ARG A 278 -2.43 36.19 2.31
C ARG A 278 -3.26 35.37 3.29
N PRO A 279 -3.75 35.95 4.39
CA PRO A 279 -4.71 35.28 5.25
C PRO A 279 -5.96 34.93 4.43
N LEU A 280 -6.20 33.64 4.23
CA LEU A 280 -7.41 33.16 3.55
C LEU A 280 -8.63 33.38 4.46
N ARG A 281 -9.85 33.49 3.90
CA ARG A 281 -11.08 33.51 4.73
C ARG A 281 -11.22 32.25 5.60
N SER A 282 -10.59 31.14 5.20
CA SER A 282 -10.49 29.90 5.97
C SER A 282 -9.45 29.94 7.10
N LEU A 283 -8.67 31.02 7.22
CA LEU A 283 -7.65 31.17 8.27
C LEU A 283 -8.26 31.47 9.64
N GLY A 284 -9.52 31.93 9.68
CA GLY A 284 -10.27 32.24 10.90
C GLY A 284 -11.34 31.22 11.29
N SER A 285 -11.64 30.24 10.42
CA SER A 285 -12.52 29.12 10.77
C SER A 285 -11.67 27.98 11.35
N ASN A 286 -11.50 27.97 12.66
CA ASN A 286 -11.00 26.83 13.45
C ASN A 286 -11.94 25.61 13.43
N TRP A 287 -12.66 25.44 12.34
CA TRP A 287 -13.58 24.36 12.07
C TRP A 287 -13.08 23.68 10.80
N VAL A 288 -13.08 22.35 10.80
CA VAL A 288 -12.66 21.49 9.69
C VAL A 288 -13.61 21.62 8.48
N GLY A 289 -13.97 22.83 8.06
CA GLY A 289 -14.94 23.10 7.00
C GLY A 289 -16.36 22.56 7.23
N LEU A 290 -16.67 21.99 8.41
CA LEU A 290 -17.96 21.36 8.69
C LEU A 290 -18.98 22.39 9.17
N SER A 291 -20.08 22.57 8.43
CA SER A 291 -21.19 23.45 8.79
C SER A 291 -22.56 22.87 8.39
N GLY A 292 -23.63 23.46 8.90
CA GLY A 292 -25.01 23.12 8.52
C GLY A 292 -25.44 21.70 8.90
N MET A 293 -26.04 20.99 7.94
CA MET A 293 -26.66 19.67 8.14
C MET A 293 -25.65 18.60 8.56
N VAL A 294 -24.42 18.68 8.07
CA VAL A 294 -23.34 17.73 8.40
C VAL A 294 -22.95 17.85 9.86
N LEU A 295 -22.86 19.07 10.40
CA LEU A 295 -22.58 19.30 11.82
C LEU A 295 -23.73 18.80 12.71
N LYS A 296 -24.98 19.04 12.33
CA LYS A 296 -26.16 18.51 13.05
C LYS A 296 -26.18 16.98 13.07
N TRP A 297 -25.81 16.36 11.95
CA TRP A 297 -25.74 14.90 11.84
C TRP A 297 -24.64 14.30 12.70
N PHE A 298 -23.43 14.89 12.71
CA PHE A 298 -22.35 14.46 13.60
C PHE A 298 -22.71 14.64 15.08
N ARG A 299 -23.37 15.75 15.44
CA ARG A 299 -23.87 15.98 16.80
C ARG A 299 -24.87 14.90 17.21
N SER A 300 -25.86 14.62 16.36
CA SER A 300 -26.84 13.54 16.59
C SER A 300 -26.21 12.15 16.69
N TYR A 301 -25.11 11.90 15.98
CA TYR A 301 -24.40 10.61 16.01
C TYR A 301 -23.55 10.41 17.28
N LEU A 302 -23.09 11.49 17.91
CA LEU A 302 -22.18 11.45 19.05
C LEU A 302 -22.90 11.62 20.40
N GLU A 303 -24.00 12.37 20.45
CA GLU A 303 -24.77 12.66 21.67
C GLU A 303 -25.78 11.55 22.04
N GLY A 304 -26.14 11.44 23.33
CA GLY A 304 -27.22 10.57 23.80
C GLY A 304 -26.93 9.06 23.79
N ARG A 305 -25.66 8.67 23.71
CA ARG A 305 -25.25 7.26 23.66
C ARG A 305 -25.02 6.71 25.06
N GLY A 306 -25.38 5.44 25.26
CA GLY A 306 -25.07 4.69 26.46
C GLY A 306 -24.47 3.32 26.12
N TYR A 307 -23.83 2.70 27.10
CA TYR A 307 -23.31 1.34 27.01
C TYR A 307 -23.57 0.59 28.32
N TYR A 308 -23.52 -0.73 28.23
CA TYR A 308 -23.46 -1.62 29.38
C TYR A 308 -22.61 -2.84 28.99
N VAL A 309 -22.06 -3.53 29.97
CA VAL A 309 -21.22 -4.72 29.79
C VAL A 309 -22.03 -5.95 30.18
N SER A 310 -21.95 -7.01 29.39
CA SER A 310 -22.59 -8.30 29.66
C SER A 310 -21.52 -9.40 29.69
N ILE A 311 -21.47 -10.19 30.75
CA ILE A 311 -20.62 -11.38 30.86
C ILE A 311 -21.50 -12.54 31.33
N GLY A 312 -21.71 -13.53 30.46
CA GLY A 312 -22.69 -14.59 30.70
C GLY A 312 -24.10 -14.01 30.87
N GLU A 313 -24.81 -14.41 31.93
CA GLU A 313 -26.16 -13.89 32.25
C GLU A 313 -26.16 -12.57 33.04
N HIS A 314 -24.99 -12.09 33.46
CA HIS A 314 -24.89 -10.86 34.25
C HIS A 314 -24.66 -9.64 33.35
N LYS A 315 -25.48 -8.60 33.57
CA LYS A 315 -25.42 -7.31 32.85
C LYS A 315 -25.18 -6.16 33.81
N SER A 316 -24.32 -5.23 33.43
CA SER A 316 -24.12 -3.98 34.18
C SER A 316 -25.30 -3.01 33.96
N LYS A 317 -25.37 -1.97 34.81
CA LYS A 317 -26.27 -0.83 34.57
C LYS A 317 -25.85 -0.06 33.32
N TRP A 318 -26.82 0.55 32.67
CA TRP A 318 -26.59 1.47 31.55
C TRP A 318 -25.83 2.71 32.03
N THR A 319 -24.75 3.03 31.33
CA THR A 319 -23.89 4.20 31.60
C THR A 319 -23.79 5.04 30.34
N SER A 320 -23.91 6.37 30.45
CA SER A 320 -23.78 7.28 29.31
C SER A 320 -22.34 7.32 28.80
N MET A 321 -22.14 7.23 27.49
CA MET A 321 -20.85 7.46 26.85
C MET A 321 -20.64 8.96 26.67
N THR A 322 -19.66 9.52 27.36
CA THR A 322 -19.23 10.90 27.17
C THR A 322 -18.25 11.05 26.02
N CYS A 323 -17.56 9.96 25.62
CA CYS A 323 -16.51 9.99 24.59
C CYS A 323 -16.38 8.70 23.78
N GLY A 324 -15.62 8.80 22.68
CA GLY A 324 -15.28 7.67 21.81
C GLY A 324 -16.29 7.38 20.69
N VAL A 325 -15.90 6.52 19.76
CA VAL A 325 -16.74 6.05 18.65
C VAL A 325 -16.87 4.53 18.76
N PRO A 326 -18.08 3.95 18.55
CA PRO A 326 -18.27 2.51 18.61
C PRO A 326 -17.27 1.77 17.72
N GLN A 327 -16.58 0.79 18.31
CA GLN A 327 -15.65 -0.07 17.58
C GLN A 327 -16.42 -0.82 16.47
N GLY A 328 -15.93 -0.73 15.24
CA GLY A 328 -16.63 -1.26 14.05
C GLY A 328 -17.52 -0.25 13.32
N SER A 329 -17.64 0.99 13.83
CA SER A 329 -18.28 2.07 13.07
C SER A 329 -17.45 2.48 11.85
N VAL A 330 -18.12 2.58 10.71
CA VAL A 330 -17.56 3.10 9.44
C VAL A 330 -17.11 4.56 9.56
N LEU A 331 -17.70 5.29 10.51
CA LEU A 331 -17.34 6.67 10.79
C LEU A 331 -16.19 6.77 11.79
N ALA A 332 -15.81 5.68 12.48
CA ALA A 332 -14.71 5.72 13.43
C ALA A 332 -13.40 6.22 12.79
N PRO A 333 -13.00 5.80 11.57
CA PRO A 333 -11.82 6.33 10.92
C PRO A 333 -11.94 7.81 10.52
N LEU A 334 -13.15 8.26 10.13
CA LEU A 334 -13.41 9.66 9.75
C LEU A 334 -13.42 10.58 10.98
N LEU A 335 -14.10 10.15 12.05
CA LEU A 335 -14.19 10.86 13.33
C LEU A 335 -12.86 10.86 14.08
N PHE A 336 -12.09 9.77 13.99
CA PHE A 336 -10.72 9.72 14.47
C PHE A 336 -9.83 10.70 13.68
N SER A 337 -9.95 10.72 12.35
CA SER A 337 -9.25 11.72 11.51
C SER A 337 -9.64 13.15 11.86
N LEU A 338 -10.91 13.42 12.19
CA LEU A 338 -11.39 14.74 12.62
C LEU A 338 -10.90 15.12 14.02
N TYR A 339 -10.85 14.17 14.95
CA TYR A 339 -10.35 14.34 16.33
C TYR A 339 -8.83 14.59 16.37
N MET A 340 -8.09 14.00 15.43
CA MET A 340 -6.62 14.06 15.37
C MET A 340 -6.08 15.22 14.52
N LEU A 341 -6.93 16.12 14.01
CA LEU A 341 -6.49 17.35 13.34
C LEU A 341 -5.95 18.35 14.38
N PRO A 342 -4.82 19.04 14.10
CA PRO A 342 -4.25 19.98 15.06
C PRO A 342 -5.18 21.18 15.25
N THR A 343 -5.74 21.31 16.46
CA THR A 343 -6.37 22.57 16.89
C THR A 343 -5.27 23.58 17.19
N LYS A 344 -5.06 24.57 16.31
CA LYS A 344 -4.34 25.78 16.71
C LYS A 344 -5.24 26.58 17.67
N SER A 345 -5.07 26.38 18.97
CA SER A 345 -5.46 27.37 19.98
C SER A 345 -4.27 27.64 20.91
N ASN A 346 -3.38 28.53 20.48
CA ASN A 346 -2.40 29.19 21.34
C ASN A 346 -3.06 30.35 22.12
N ASN A 347 -4.25 30.16 22.68
CA ASN A 347 -4.81 31.06 23.68
C ASN A 347 -5.75 30.27 24.58
N GLU A 348 -5.35 30.16 25.84
CA GLU A 348 -6.23 29.78 26.94
C GLU A 348 -7.43 30.73 26.96
N LYS A 349 -8.66 30.18 26.86
CA LYS A 349 -9.83 30.52 27.70
C LYS A 349 -11.21 30.14 27.14
N GLU A 350 -11.34 29.50 25.96
CA GLU A 350 -12.64 28.94 25.56
C GLU A 350 -12.53 27.50 25.02
N PRO A 351 -13.20 26.50 25.66
CA PRO A 351 -13.23 25.14 25.16
C PRO A 351 -14.17 25.03 23.95
N ASN A 352 -13.65 24.55 22.83
CA ASN A 352 -14.37 24.38 21.58
C ASN A 352 -15.28 23.12 21.62
N CYS A 353 -16.56 23.21 21.23
CA CYS A 353 -17.58 22.17 21.40
C CYS A 353 -17.27 20.77 20.82
N LEU A 354 -16.38 20.64 19.84
CA LEU A 354 -15.96 19.32 19.30
C LEU A 354 -14.98 18.58 20.23
N SER A 355 -14.20 19.32 21.04
CA SER A 355 -13.38 18.74 22.10
C SER A 355 -14.22 18.27 23.29
N GLN A 356 -15.45 18.80 23.47
CA GLN A 356 -16.42 18.31 24.46
C GLN A 356 -17.22 17.09 23.97
N LEU A 357 -17.41 16.92 22.65
CA LEU A 357 -18.12 15.77 22.06
C LEU A 357 -17.26 14.49 21.97
N CYS A 358 -15.94 14.61 22.10
CA CYS A 358 -14.99 13.51 22.00
C CYS A 358 -14.12 13.33 23.26
N ARG A 359 -14.39 14.04 24.38
CA ARG A 359 -13.68 13.89 25.67
C ARG A 359 -14.43 13.04 26.67
#